data_AF-A0A7X8VU81-F1
#
_entry.id   AF-A0A7X8VU81-F1
#
_cell.length_a   1.000
_cell.length_b   1.000
_cell.length_c   1.000
_cell.angle_alpha   90.00
_cell.angle_beta   90.00
_cell.angle_gamma   90.00
#
_symmetry.space_group_name_H-M   'P 1'
#
loop_
_entity.id
_entity.type
_entity.pdbx_description
1 polymer ?
#
loop_
_entity_poly.entity_id
_entity_poly.type
_entity_poly.pdbx_seq_one_letter_code
_entity_poly.pdbx_strand_id
1 'polypeptide(L)'
;ANFAESKAGEWVVTINDGFTITGNDDGNYNLTPAADIKAKITPKPITVGFTAEDKEYDGTTVATVRDFAFSGLVGNDNLAMAAVTASFADSEPGTWLVTINDYTITGNDDDNYAIAFAADVEAEIRHNVQDIPVGWSMLVMRLDNLTAESVVAWADLSVMAFKDSTLQIQRGTPGYGESFWVFNRNQDVVSLHGLKRFDQPAWEPPFIDNAWIMTGPPAEDYVVPEGVQVWVWDGNAFILIPPGEKLPAGSAAWFWQ
;
A
#
# COMPACT_ATOMS: atom_id res chain seq x y z
N ALA A 1 7.06 -36.32 -40.46
CA ALA A 1 6.33 -35.05 -40.61
C ALA A 1 6.92 -34.05 -39.63
N ASN A 2 6.97 -32.78 -39.99
CA ASN A 2 7.59 -31.71 -39.21
C ASN A 2 6.67 -30.48 -39.16
N PHE A 3 6.71 -29.74 -38.06
CA PHE A 3 6.12 -28.40 -38.01
C PHE A 3 6.96 -27.42 -38.82
N ALA A 4 6.31 -26.41 -39.40
CA ALA A 4 6.96 -25.31 -40.11
C ALA A 4 7.80 -24.43 -39.17
N GLU A 5 7.45 -24.38 -37.89
CA GLU A 5 8.16 -23.63 -36.85
C GLU A 5 8.33 -24.48 -35.59
N SER A 6 9.31 -24.10 -34.76
CA SER A 6 9.58 -24.76 -33.48
C SER A 6 8.90 -24.08 -32.29
N LYS A 7 8.28 -22.91 -32.49
CA LYS A 7 7.68 -22.09 -31.42
C LYS A 7 6.26 -22.53 -31.09
N ALA A 8 5.75 -22.15 -29.92
CA ALA A 8 4.33 -22.34 -29.63
C ALA A 8 3.46 -21.57 -30.63
N GLY A 9 2.32 -22.14 -30.99
CA GLY A 9 1.45 -21.58 -32.03
C GLY A 9 0.77 -22.64 -32.88
N GLU A 10 0.02 -22.18 -33.88
CA GLU A 10 -0.60 -23.05 -34.89
C GLU A 10 0.21 -22.97 -36.18
N TRP A 11 0.71 -24.11 -36.63
CA TRP A 11 1.66 -24.18 -37.73
C TRP A 11 1.27 -25.23 -38.74
N VAL A 12 1.66 -25.00 -39.99
CA VAL A 12 1.57 -26.02 -41.04
C VAL A 12 2.48 -27.18 -40.69
N VAL A 13 2.00 -28.40 -40.92
CA VAL A 13 2.73 -29.64 -40.76
C VAL A 13 3.03 -30.21 -42.14
N THR A 14 4.32 -30.32 -42.45
CA THR A 14 4.78 -30.94 -43.69
C THR A 14 5.00 -32.43 -43.48
N ILE A 15 4.35 -33.26 -44.29
CA ILE A 15 4.71 -34.68 -44.39
C ILE A 15 5.94 -34.78 -45.30
N ASN A 16 7.04 -35.31 -44.75
CA ASN A 16 8.29 -35.45 -45.51
C ASN A 16 8.13 -36.54 -46.58
N ASP A 17 8.88 -36.40 -47.66
CA ASP A 17 9.00 -37.43 -48.68
C ASP A 17 9.54 -38.75 -48.08
N GLY A 18 9.24 -39.87 -48.74
CA GLY A 18 9.69 -41.20 -48.31
C GLY A 18 8.82 -41.87 -47.25
N PHE A 19 7.56 -41.44 -47.10
CA PHE A 19 6.58 -42.18 -46.31
C PHE A 19 6.27 -43.53 -46.97
N THR A 20 6.20 -44.59 -46.17
CA THR A 20 5.79 -45.92 -46.62
C THR A 20 4.30 -46.12 -46.36
N ILE A 21 3.57 -46.51 -47.39
CA ILE A 21 2.20 -46.99 -47.26
C ILE A 21 2.27 -48.51 -47.14
N THR A 22 1.41 -49.08 -46.30
CA THR A 22 1.28 -50.53 -46.15
C THR A 22 -0.19 -50.91 -46.24
N GLY A 23 -0.52 -52.01 -46.90
CA GLY A 23 -1.88 -52.53 -46.98
C GLY A 23 -2.02 -53.48 -48.16
N ASN A 24 -3.12 -54.23 -48.21
CA ASN A 24 -3.34 -55.28 -49.20
C ASN A 24 -3.31 -54.76 -50.66
N ASP A 25 -3.63 -53.47 -50.84
CA ASP A 25 -3.80 -52.80 -52.12
C ASP A 25 -2.99 -51.49 -52.19
N ASP A 26 -1.92 -51.34 -51.41
CA ASP A 26 -1.14 -50.09 -51.32
C ASP A 26 -0.62 -49.60 -52.70
N GLY A 27 -0.24 -50.51 -53.60
CA GLY A 27 0.17 -50.20 -54.97
C GLY A 27 -0.96 -49.76 -55.91
N ASN A 28 -2.23 -49.87 -55.50
CA ASN A 28 -3.38 -49.46 -56.31
C ASN A 28 -3.76 -47.98 -56.14
N TYR A 29 -3.14 -47.26 -55.19
CA TYR A 29 -3.48 -45.88 -54.87
C TYR A 29 -2.29 -44.94 -55.06
N ASN A 30 -2.55 -43.77 -55.67
CA ASN A 30 -1.61 -42.66 -55.66
C ASN A 30 -2.06 -41.64 -54.61
N LEU A 31 -1.35 -41.58 -53.49
CA LEU A 31 -1.69 -40.70 -52.36
C LEU A 31 -0.93 -39.38 -52.46
N THR A 32 -1.70 -38.29 -52.56
CA THR A 32 -1.18 -36.93 -52.42
C THR A 32 -1.47 -36.45 -51.01
N PRO A 33 -0.45 -36.16 -50.17
CA PRO A 33 -0.68 -35.56 -48.87
C PRO A 33 -1.52 -34.29 -48.99
N ALA A 34 -2.49 -34.13 -48.10
CA ALA A 34 -3.24 -32.89 -48.02
C ALA A 34 -2.27 -31.72 -47.74
N ALA A 35 -2.40 -30.65 -48.51
CA ALA A 35 -1.67 -29.41 -48.26
C ALA A 35 -2.28 -28.65 -47.08
N ASP A 36 -1.49 -27.78 -46.45
CA ASP A 36 -1.94 -26.85 -45.41
C ASP A 36 -2.60 -27.49 -44.18
N ILE A 37 -2.24 -28.75 -43.86
CA ILE A 37 -2.61 -29.36 -42.58
C ILE A 37 -1.95 -28.56 -41.47
N LYS A 38 -2.76 -27.96 -40.59
CA LYS A 38 -2.28 -27.25 -39.41
C LYS A 38 -2.40 -28.10 -38.16
N ALA A 39 -1.42 -27.96 -37.27
CA ALA A 39 -1.49 -28.48 -35.91
C ALA A 39 -0.93 -27.45 -34.92
N LYS A 40 -1.22 -27.64 -33.64
CA LYS A 40 -0.83 -26.69 -32.59
C LYS A 40 0.33 -27.23 -31.75
N ILE A 41 1.35 -26.40 -31.56
CA ILE A 41 2.34 -26.54 -30.49
C ILE A 41 1.81 -25.74 -29.30
N THR A 42 1.45 -26.42 -28.22
CA THR A 42 0.92 -25.77 -27.02
C THR A 42 2.08 -25.21 -26.18
N PRO A 43 1.98 -23.96 -25.66
CA PRO A 43 2.98 -23.43 -24.74
C PRO A 43 3.21 -24.34 -23.54
N LYS A 44 4.45 -24.45 -23.09
CA LYS A 44 4.79 -25.26 -21.92
C LYS A 44 4.36 -24.51 -20.64
N PRO A 45 3.54 -25.11 -19.77
CA PRO A 45 3.18 -24.46 -18.52
C PRO A 45 4.39 -24.37 -17.59
N ILE A 46 4.64 -23.19 -17.02
CA ILE A 46 5.63 -22.98 -15.97
C ILE A 46 5.05 -22.14 -14.84
N THR A 47 5.61 -22.33 -13.64
CA THR A 47 5.29 -21.51 -12.47
C THR A 47 6.52 -20.69 -12.10
N VAL A 48 6.35 -19.38 -12.07
CA VAL A 48 7.37 -18.40 -11.70
C VAL A 48 7.26 -18.13 -10.21
N GLY A 49 8.35 -18.42 -9.47
CA GLY A 49 8.47 -18.04 -8.07
C GLY A 49 8.82 -16.54 -7.95
N PHE A 50 8.45 -15.91 -6.84
CA PHE A 50 8.81 -14.52 -6.52
C PHE A 50 8.76 -14.32 -5.00
N THR A 51 9.30 -13.20 -4.54
CA THR A 51 9.19 -12.73 -3.16
C THR A 51 8.37 -11.45 -3.11
N ALA A 52 7.71 -11.20 -1.99
CA ALA A 52 7.00 -9.95 -1.72
C ALA A 52 7.64 -9.26 -0.51
N GLU A 53 7.73 -7.93 -0.58
CA GLU A 53 8.23 -7.12 0.54
C GLU A 53 7.09 -6.75 1.48
N ASP A 54 7.38 -6.80 2.77
CA ASP A 54 6.53 -6.21 3.79
C ASP A 54 6.45 -4.69 3.60
N LYS A 55 5.34 -4.09 4.01
CA LYS A 55 5.14 -2.63 3.95
C LYS A 55 4.53 -2.09 5.23
N GLU A 56 4.68 -0.79 5.44
CA GLU A 56 3.85 -0.07 6.41
C GLU A 56 2.48 0.22 5.81
N TYR A 57 1.47 0.27 6.67
CA TYR A 57 0.10 0.57 6.30
C TYR A 57 0.00 1.96 5.68
N ASP A 58 -0.47 2.01 4.43
CA ASP A 58 -0.73 3.22 3.66
C ASP A 58 -2.19 3.26 3.14
N GLY A 59 -3.04 2.34 3.59
CA GLY A 59 -4.44 2.22 3.15
C GLY A 59 -4.61 1.67 1.74
N THR A 60 -3.55 1.17 1.09
CA THR A 60 -3.60 0.59 -0.26
C THR A 60 -3.16 -0.88 -0.27
N THR A 61 -3.65 -1.62 -1.25
CA THR A 61 -3.24 -3.02 -1.49
C THR A 61 -1.98 -3.14 -2.32
N VAL A 62 -1.29 -2.05 -2.69
CA VAL A 62 -0.13 -2.11 -3.60
C VAL A 62 1.03 -2.87 -2.93
N ALA A 63 1.57 -3.87 -3.63
CA ALA A 63 2.68 -4.70 -3.17
C ALA A 63 3.94 -4.49 -4.03
N THR A 64 5.10 -4.58 -3.38
CA THR A 64 6.41 -4.63 -4.05
C THR A 64 6.88 -6.07 -4.10
N VAL A 65 7.24 -6.55 -5.28
CA VAL A 65 7.65 -7.94 -5.54
C VAL A 65 9.00 -8.01 -6.24
N ARG A 66 9.81 -9.02 -5.94
CA ARG A 66 11.18 -9.19 -6.45
C ARG A 66 11.55 -10.68 -6.62
N ASP A 67 12.80 -10.92 -6.99
CA ASP A 67 13.45 -12.24 -7.03
C ASP A 67 12.70 -13.29 -7.86
N PHE A 68 12.25 -12.88 -9.05
CA PHE A 68 11.54 -13.76 -9.97
C PHE A 68 12.40 -14.95 -10.43
N ALA A 69 11.91 -16.16 -10.18
CA ALA A 69 12.58 -17.40 -10.52
C ALA A 69 11.80 -18.17 -11.60
N PHE A 70 12.35 -18.17 -12.82
CA PHE A 70 11.81 -18.91 -13.95
C PHE A 70 12.33 -20.35 -13.93
N SER A 71 11.53 -21.28 -13.43
CA SER A 71 11.87 -22.70 -13.36
C SER A 71 11.24 -23.49 -14.51
N GLY A 72 11.88 -24.60 -14.92
CA GLY A 72 11.34 -25.47 -15.96
C GLY A 72 11.54 -24.99 -17.41
N LEU A 73 12.41 -24.01 -17.64
CA LEU A 73 12.82 -23.60 -19.00
C LEU A 73 13.52 -24.75 -19.74
N VAL A 74 13.46 -24.71 -21.08
CA VAL A 74 14.02 -25.75 -21.96
C VAL A 74 15.34 -25.28 -22.56
N GLY A 75 16.37 -26.12 -22.47
CA GLY A 75 17.66 -25.85 -23.12
C GLY A 75 18.31 -24.54 -22.63
N ASN A 76 18.49 -23.61 -23.56
CA ASN A 76 19.13 -22.30 -23.31
C ASN A 76 18.11 -21.16 -23.25
N ASP A 77 16.82 -21.46 -23.15
CA ASP A 77 15.78 -20.45 -23.00
C ASP A 77 16.02 -19.64 -21.74
N ASN A 78 15.90 -18.32 -21.87
CA ASN A 78 16.14 -17.38 -20.80
C ASN A 78 15.03 -16.33 -20.79
N LEU A 79 14.30 -16.27 -19.68
CA LEU A 79 13.23 -15.33 -19.45
C LEU A 79 13.57 -14.40 -18.29
N ALA A 80 13.11 -13.15 -18.37
CA ALA A 80 13.29 -12.15 -17.33
C ALA A 80 12.02 -11.31 -17.16
N MET A 81 11.76 -10.88 -15.92
CA MET A 81 10.68 -9.96 -15.62
C MET A 81 11.09 -8.53 -16.01
N ALA A 82 10.34 -7.89 -16.89
CA ALA A 82 10.59 -6.51 -17.34
C ALA A 82 9.72 -5.48 -16.63
N ALA A 83 8.45 -5.80 -16.39
CA ALA A 83 7.53 -4.97 -15.64
C ALA A 83 6.53 -5.84 -14.88
N VAL A 84 6.09 -5.39 -13.71
CA VAL A 84 5.14 -6.15 -12.88
C VAL A 84 4.35 -5.21 -11.98
N THR A 85 3.08 -5.53 -11.77
CA THR A 85 2.23 -4.95 -10.72
C THR A 85 1.71 -6.07 -9.85
N ALA A 86 1.62 -5.83 -8.54
CA ALA A 86 1.17 -6.82 -7.59
C ALA A 86 0.34 -6.15 -6.49
N SER A 87 -0.51 -6.95 -5.83
CA SER A 87 -1.29 -6.49 -4.70
C SER A 87 -1.45 -7.52 -3.61
N PHE A 88 -1.52 -7.04 -2.37
CA PHE A 88 -2.01 -7.79 -1.22
C PHE A 88 -3.50 -8.11 -1.37
N ALA A 89 -3.94 -9.23 -0.76
CA ALA A 89 -5.35 -9.63 -0.74
C ALA A 89 -6.26 -8.69 0.08
N ASP A 90 -5.68 -7.96 1.02
CA ASP A 90 -6.35 -6.92 1.83
C ASP A 90 -5.40 -5.72 1.99
N SER A 91 -5.95 -4.56 2.35
CA SER A 91 -5.20 -3.34 2.68
C SER A 91 -4.91 -3.19 4.17
N GLU A 92 -5.60 -3.94 5.02
CA GLU A 92 -5.51 -3.84 6.47
C GLU A 92 -4.19 -4.41 7.02
N PRO A 93 -3.73 -3.97 8.20
CA PRO A 93 -2.56 -4.56 8.84
C PRO A 93 -2.74 -6.07 9.08
N GLY A 94 -1.72 -6.84 8.75
CA GLY A 94 -1.73 -8.31 8.84
C GLY A 94 -0.84 -8.97 7.79
N THR A 95 -0.76 -10.30 7.85
CA THR A 95 -0.10 -11.11 6.82
C THR A 95 -1.12 -11.50 5.77
N TRP A 96 -0.80 -11.22 4.50
CA TRP A 96 -1.70 -11.47 3.38
C TRP A 96 -0.98 -12.09 2.19
N LEU A 97 -1.73 -12.87 1.42
CA LEU A 97 -1.30 -13.35 0.11
C LEU A 97 -1.08 -12.16 -0.84
N VAL A 98 -0.02 -12.26 -1.65
CA VAL A 98 0.33 -11.29 -2.69
C VAL A 98 0.11 -11.93 -4.05
N THR A 99 -0.64 -11.24 -4.92
CA THR A 99 -0.97 -11.68 -6.28
C THR A 99 -0.35 -10.76 -7.31
N ILE A 100 0.20 -11.34 -8.39
CA ILE A 100 0.62 -10.58 -9.57
C ILE A 100 -0.61 -10.23 -10.41
N ASN A 101 -0.80 -8.94 -10.67
CA ASN A 101 -1.96 -8.41 -11.40
C ASN A 101 -1.67 -8.27 -12.89
N ASP A 102 -0.58 -7.57 -13.22
CA ASP A 102 -0.08 -7.41 -14.59
C ASP A 102 1.42 -7.66 -14.63
N TYR A 103 1.91 -8.10 -15.78
CA TYR A 103 3.34 -8.34 -15.98
C TYR A 103 3.75 -8.22 -17.44
N THR A 104 5.04 -8.04 -17.66
CA THR A 104 5.69 -8.13 -18.97
C THR A 104 6.96 -8.94 -18.78
N ILE A 105 7.07 -10.04 -19.51
CA ILE A 105 8.27 -10.88 -19.56
C ILE A 105 9.01 -10.56 -20.86
N THR A 106 10.33 -10.70 -20.82
CA THR A 106 11.20 -10.61 -21.98
C THR A 106 12.09 -11.84 -22.03
N GLY A 107 12.66 -12.14 -23.19
CA GLY A 107 13.51 -13.31 -23.36
C GLY A 107 13.56 -13.75 -24.82
N ASN A 108 14.33 -14.80 -25.10
CA ASN A 108 14.44 -15.31 -26.47
C ASN A 108 13.22 -16.12 -26.92
N ASP A 109 12.37 -16.57 -25.99
CA ASP A 109 11.32 -17.57 -26.25
C ASP A 109 10.14 -17.48 -25.26
N ASP A 110 9.80 -16.28 -24.79
CA ASP A 110 8.69 -16.02 -23.85
C ASP A 110 7.34 -16.58 -24.32
N ASP A 111 7.02 -16.43 -25.62
CA ASP A 111 5.78 -16.96 -26.22
C ASP A 111 5.67 -18.51 -26.17
N ASN A 112 6.76 -19.22 -25.91
CA ASN A 112 6.75 -20.68 -25.81
C ASN A 112 6.21 -21.19 -24.47
N TYR A 113 5.92 -20.30 -23.52
CA TYR A 113 5.56 -20.65 -22.15
C TYR A 113 4.19 -20.11 -21.75
N ALA A 114 3.38 -20.96 -21.11
CA ALA A 114 2.18 -20.53 -20.40
C ALA A 114 2.57 -20.20 -18.96
N ILE A 115 2.59 -18.91 -18.63
CA ILE A 115 3.09 -18.39 -17.36
C ILE A 115 2.01 -18.43 -16.29
N ALA A 116 2.32 -19.03 -15.15
CA ALA A 116 1.62 -18.85 -13.89
C ALA A 116 2.62 -18.38 -12.81
N PHE A 117 2.12 -17.82 -11.72
CA PHE A 117 2.94 -17.41 -10.57
C PHE A 117 2.65 -18.29 -9.36
N ALA A 118 3.62 -18.35 -8.44
CA ALA A 118 3.41 -18.95 -7.12
C ALA A 118 2.20 -18.29 -6.42
N ALA A 119 1.34 -19.10 -5.79
CA ALA A 119 0.07 -18.65 -5.21
C ALA A 119 0.09 -18.58 -3.68
N ASP A 120 1.24 -18.88 -3.08
CA ASP A 120 1.49 -19.01 -1.63
C ASP A 120 2.46 -17.94 -1.13
N VAL A 121 2.73 -16.90 -1.92
CA VAL A 121 3.59 -15.79 -1.51
C VAL A 121 2.81 -14.88 -0.57
N GLU A 122 3.31 -14.75 0.65
CA GLU A 122 2.76 -13.87 1.69
C GLU A 122 3.75 -12.76 2.03
N ALA A 123 3.22 -11.61 2.45
CA ALA A 123 3.97 -10.53 3.07
C ALA A 123 3.11 -9.82 4.12
N GLU A 124 3.75 -9.06 5.00
CA GLU A 124 3.13 -8.35 6.11
C GLU A 124 2.85 -6.88 5.78
N ILE A 125 1.62 -6.44 5.98
CA ILE A 125 1.29 -5.03 6.14
C ILE A 125 1.39 -4.71 7.64
N ARG A 126 2.41 -3.96 8.03
CA ARG A 126 2.62 -3.52 9.40
C ARG A 126 1.81 -2.28 9.69
N HIS A 127 1.36 -2.13 10.93
CA HIS A 127 0.83 -0.84 11.37
C HIS A 127 1.88 0.26 11.20
N ASN A 128 1.44 1.47 10.87
CA ASN A 128 2.35 2.60 10.70
C ASN A 128 2.89 3.12 12.04
N VAL A 129 4.03 3.80 11.99
CA VAL A 129 4.62 4.57 13.08
C VAL A 129 4.46 6.07 12.80
N GLN A 130 3.99 6.81 13.79
CA GLN A 130 3.87 8.27 13.69
C GLN A 130 4.73 8.93 14.77
N ASP A 131 5.77 9.63 14.33
CA ASP A 131 6.61 10.41 15.24
C ASP A 131 5.98 11.77 15.53
N ILE A 132 5.95 12.12 16.81
CA ILE A 132 5.54 13.43 17.32
C ILE A 132 6.80 14.16 17.80
N PRO A 133 7.17 15.29 17.17
CA PRO A 133 8.39 16.01 17.49
C PRO A 133 8.39 16.58 18.92
N VAL A 134 9.54 17.09 19.35
CA VAL A 134 9.72 17.72 20.66
C VAL A 134 9.02 19.07 20.76
N GLY A 135 8.59 19.45 21.96
CA GLY A 135 7.91 20.72 22.23
C GLY A 135 6.39 20.61 22.11
N TRP A 136 5.67 21.70 22.44
CA TRP A 136 4.21 21.75 22.33
C TRP A 136 3.80 21.44 20.88
N SER A 137 3.48 20.19 20.58
CA SER A 137 3.06 19.71 19.27
C SER A 137 1.75 18.93 19.39
N MET A 138 0.89 19.05 18.39
CA MET A 138 -0.47 18.53 18.41
C MET A 138 -0.76 17.72 17.15
N LEU A 139 -1.30 16.50 17.30
CA LEU A 139 -1.80 15.67 16.20
C LEU A 139 -3.29 15.37 16.41
N VAL A 140 -4.10 15.55 15.36
CA VAL A 140 -5.53 15.19 15.32
C VAL A 140 -5.68 13.80 14.72
N MET A 141 -6.43 12.95 15.38
CA MET A 141 -6.58 11.54 15.00
C MET A 141 -8.04 11.12 15.08
N ARG A 142 -8.55 10.33 14.12
CA ARG A 142 -9.93 9.81 14.19
C ARG A 142 -10.05 8.58 15.10
N LEU A 143 -11.21 8.43 15.74
CA LEU A 143 -11.48 7.36 16.71
C LEU A 143 -11.68 5.98 16.08
N ASP A 144 -12.14 5.92 14.83
CA ASP A 144 -12.32 4.68 14.05
C ASP A 144 -11.00 3.99 13.67
N ASN A 145 -9.87 4.70 13.83
CA ASN A 145 -8.53 4.21 13.49
C ASN A 145 -7.71 3.73 14.70
N LEU A 146 -8.26 3.84 15.91
CA LEU A 146 -7.66 3.33 17.15
C LEU A 146 -7.96 1.84 17.30
N THR A 147 -6.94 0.99 17.29
CA THR A 147 -7.09 -0.41 17.71
C THR A 147 -6.91 -0.52 19.23
N ALA A 148 -7.41 -1.60 19.82
CA ALA A 148 -7.16 -1.87 21.24
C ALA A 148 -5.65 -1.98 21.55
N GLU A 149 -4.85 -2.43 20.58
CA GLU A 149 -3.40 -2.51 20.69
C GLU A 149 -2.76 -1.12 20.67
N SER A 150 -3.22 -0.19 19.84
CA SER A 150 -2.74 1.20 19.84
C SER A 150 -2.97 1.86 21.20
N VAL A 151 -4.13 1.62 21.83
CA VAL A 151 -4.45 2.16 23.17
C VAL A 151 -3.47 1.66 24.22
N VAL A 152 -3.15 0.36 24.20
CA VAL A 152 -2.21 -0.24 25.15
C VAL A 152 -0.79 0.28 24.91
N ALA A 153 -0.35 0.36 23.65
CA ALA A 153 0.97 0.86 23.29
C ALA A 153 1.20 2.32 23.75
N TRP A 154 0.15 3.14 23.78
CA TRP A 154 0.27 4.55 24.15
C TRP A 154 0.14 4.80 25.65
N ALA A 155 -0.40 3.86 26.42
CA ALA A 155 -0.59 4.02 27.86
C ALA A 155 0.72 4.28 28.62
N ASP A 156 1.85 3.77 28.09
CA ASP A 156 3.18 3.89 28.69
C ASP A 156 4.02 5.04 28.11
N LEU A 157 3.59 5.63 27.00
CA LEU A 157 4.22 6.83 26.44
C LEU A 157 3.75 8.02 27.30
N SER A 158 4.63 8.96 27.68
CA SER A 158 4.23 10.20 28.41
C SER A 158 3.47 11.19 27.51
N VAL A 159 2.60 10.64 26.69
CA VAL A 159 1.71 11.23 25.72
C VAL A 159 0.37 11.37 26.39
N MET A 160 -0.20 12.58 26.38
CA MET A 160 -1.60 12.73 26.76
C MET A 160 -2.48 12.25 25.61
N ALA A 161 -2.86 10.98 25.64
CA ALA A 161 -4.01 10.45 24.91
C ALA A 161 -5.12 10.22 25.95
N PHE A 162 -6.23 10.93 25.82
CA PHE A 162 -7.28 10.90 26.84
C PHE A 162 -8.00 9.54 26.87
N LYS A 163 -7.74 8.77 27.93
CA LYS A 163 -8.77 7.93 28.55
C LYS A 163 -8.79 8.17 30.06
N ASP A 164 -9.98 8.56 30.54
CA ASP A 164 -10.38 8.83 31.92
C ASP A 164 -9.68 10.01 32.63
N SER A 165 -9.57 11.20 32.02
CA SER A 165 -10.59 12.23 32.32
C SER A 165 -10.74 13.25 31.20
N THR A 166 -11.75 12.98 30.37
CA THR A 166 -12.43 13.86 29.40
C THR A 166 -11.66 14.18 28.11
N LEU A 167 -11.70 13.21 27.19
CA LEU A 167 -11.59 13.43 25.76
C LEU A 167 -12.55 14.55 25.31
N GLN A 168 -12.03 15.63 24.71
CA GLN A 168 -12.89 16.55 23.96
C GLN A 168 -13.11 16.01 22.56
N ILE A 169 -14.17 15.20 22.43
CA ILE A 169 -14.69 14.76 21.14
C ILE A 169 -15.35 15.97 20.48
N GLN A 170 -14.80 16.47 19.38
CA GLN A 170 -15.58 17.35 18.51
C GLN A 170 -16.60 16.49 17.77
N ARG A 171 -17.88 16.61 18.15
CA ARG A 171 -18.99 16.04 17.38
C ARG A 171 -19.46 17.06 16.36
N GLY A 172 -19.26 16.76 15.07
CA GLY A 172 -20.01 17.42 14.00
C GLY A 172 -19.31 18.47 13.14
N THR A 173 -17.98 18.45 12.99
CA THR A 173 -17.32 19.23 11.93
C THR A 173 -17.49 18.50 10.58
N PRO A 174 -17.96 19.17 9.52
CA PRO A 174 -18.10 18.55 8.20
C PRO A 174 -16.72 18.10 7.69
N GLY A 175 -16.51 16.79 7.54
CA GLY A 175 -15.34 16.21 6.87
C GLY A 175 -14.38 15.36 7.73
N TYR A 176 -14.44 15.41 9.07
CA TYR A 176 -13.40 14.77 9.91
C TYR A 176 -13.85 13.74 10.97
N GLY A 177 -15.14 13.46 11.16
CA GLY A 177 -15.59 12.38 12.08
C GLY A 177 -15.24 12.62 13.57
N GLU A 178 -15.41 11.60 14.43
CA GLU A 178 -14.99 11.70 15.85
C GLU A 178 -13.46 11.67 15.94
N SER A 179 -12.85 12.70 16.54
CA SER A 179 -11.39 12.85 16.63
C SER A 179 -10.88 13.10 18.06
N PHE A 180 -9.61 12.79 18.31
CA PHE A 180 -8.87 13.05 19.55
C PHE A 180 -7.53 13.72 19.29
N TRP A 181 -6.91 14.25 20.35
CA TRP A 181 -5.73 15.10 20.31
C TRP A 181 -4.59 14.43 21.06
N VAL A 182 -3.38 14.47 20.49
CA VAL A 182 -2.18 13.91 21.09
C VAL A 182 -1.12 15.00 21.30
N PHE A 183 -0.61 15.11 22.53
CA PHE A 183 0.42 16.10 22.91
C PHE A 183 1.71 15.42 23.36
N ASN A 184 2.84 15.91 22.82
CA ASN A 184 4.16 15.62 23.36
C ASN A 184 4.61 16.77 24.26
N ARG A 185 4.84 16.51 25.56
CA ARG A 185 5.39 17.48 26.51
C ARG A 185 6.85 17.15 26.89
N ASN A 186 7.39 16.07 26.32
CA ASN A 186 8.74 15.61 26.62
C ASN A 186 9.79 16.42 25.86
N GLN A 187 11.04 16.30 26.30
CA GLN A 187 12.19 16.83 25.57
C GLN A 187 12.70 15.89 24.46
N ASP A 188 12.00 14.76 24.25
CA ASP A 188 12.32 13.73 23.24
C ASP A 188 11.12 13.48 22.32
N VAL A 189 11.39 12.97 21.11
CA VAL A 189 10.38 12.56 20.13
C VAL A 189 9.57 11.39 20.69
N VAL A 190 8.26 11.37 20.44
CA VAL A 190 7.42 10.21 20.78
C VAL A 190 6.90 9.52 19.54
N SER A 191 7.21 8.24 19.40
CA SER A 191 6.73 7.38 18.31
C SER A 191 5.43 6.67 18.72
N LEU A 192 4.34 6.98 18.02
CA LEU A 192 3.08 6.26 18.16
C LEU A 192 3.08 5.06 17.22
N HIS A 193 3.09 3.86 17.78
CA HIS A 193 2.96 2.62 17.02
C HIS A 193 1.50 2.20 16.90
N GLY A 194 1.18 1.38 15.88
CA GLY A 194 -0.11 0.70 15.80
C GLY A 194 -1.21 1.47 15.07
N LEU A 195 -0.86 2.44 14.21
CA LEU A 195 -1.84 3.34 13.60
C LEU A 195 -2.29 2.91 12.20
N LYS A 196 -3.63 2.92 11.97
CA LYS A 196 -4.18 3.04 10.62
C LYS A 196 -3.96 4.48 10.16
N ARG A 197 -2.92 4.67 9.36
CA ARG A 197 -2.33 5.94 8.91
C ARG A 197 -3.37 6.94 8.35
N PHE A 198 -3.17 8.22 8.65
CA PHE A 198 -3.47 9.34 7.75
C PHE A 198 -2.21 9.65 6.94
N ASP A 199 -2.35 9.99 5.66
CA ASP A 199 -1.31 10.76 4.97
C ASP A 199 -0.87 11.90 5.90
N GLN A 200 0.44 12.05 6.13
CA GLN A 200 0.91 13.25 6.79
C GLN A 200 0.35 14.43 6.00
N PRO A 201 -0.25 15.46 6.63
CA PRO A 201 -0.41 16.71 5.91
C PRO A 201 1.00 17.12 5.47
N ALA A 202 1.25 17.12 4.16
CA ALA A 202 2.47 17.66 3.59
C ALA A 202 2.47 19.16 3.88
N TRP A 203 2.99 19.53 5.05
CA TRP A 203 2.98 20.91 5.49
C TRP A 203 4.16 21.17 6.44
N GLU A 204 5.29 21.57 5.85
CA GLU A 204 6.00 22.72 6.42
C GLU A 204 5.05 23.92 6.31
N PRO A 205 4.86 24.75 7.34
CA PRO A 205 3.95 25.89 7.26
C PRO A 205 4.29 26.90 6.14
N PRO A 206 3.52 27.03 5.05
CA PRO A 206 3.30 28.31 4.43
C PRO A 206 2.66 29.21 5.49
N PHE A 207 3.38 30.27 5.82
CA PHE A 207 2.74 31.51 6.22
C PHE A 207 1.54 31.75 5.29
N ILE A 208 0.42 32.20 5.87
CA ILE A 208 -0.80 32.79 5.26
C ILE A 208 -2.07 31.91 5.36
N ASP A 209 -3.01 32.44 6.15
CA ASP A 209 -4.47 32.27 6.28
C ASP A 209 -5.09 30.85 6.24
N ASN A 210 -5.70 30.48 7.38
CA ASN A 210 -6.41 29.23 7.71
C ASN A 210 -5.53 28.04 8.14
N ALA A 211 -4.41 28.32 8.80
CA ALA A 211 -3.56 27.30 9.41
C ALA A 211 -3.67 27.29 10.94
N TRP A 212 -3.53 26.11 11.54
CA TRP A 212 -3.29 25.95 12.97
C TRP A 212 -1.96 26.63 13.33
N ILE A 213 -2.00 27.83 13.91
CA ILE A 213 -0.79 28.48 14.40
C ILE A 213 -0.68 28.21 15.90
N MET A 214 0.21 27.27 16.23
CA MET A 214 0.67 27.10 17.61
C MET A 214 1.60 28.26 17.93
N THR A 215 1.11 29.27 18.63
CA THR A 215 2.00 30.27 19.23
C THR A 215 2.18 29.93 20.70
N GLY A 216 3.41 30.01 21.20
CA GLY A 216 3.67 29.86 22.62
C GLY A 216 2.82 30.84 23.46
N PRO A 217 2.80 30.67 24.79
CA PRO A 217 1.95 31.49 25.65
C PRO A 217 2.12 32.98 25.35
N PRO A 218 1.03 33.76 25.21
CA PRO A 218 1.13 35.14 24.79
C PRO A 218 1.93 35.91 25.86
N ALA A 219 2.87 36.75 25.40
CA ALA A 219 3.72 37.52 26.31
C ALA A 219 2.94 38.58 27.10
N GLU A 220 1.76 38.95 26.59
CA GLU A 220 0.82 39.92 27.16
C GLU A 220 -0.61 39.36 27.09
N ASP A 221 -1.56 40.01 27.76
CA ASP A 221 -2.96 39.62 27.67
C ASP A 221 -3.46 39.73 26.22
N TYR A 222 -4.10 38.68 25.72
CA TYR A 222 -4.62 38.60 24.36
C TYR A 222 -6.15 38.59 24.36
N VAL A 223 -6.79 39.49 23.61
CA VAL A 223 -8.26 39.48 23.42
C VAL A 223 -8.58 38.68 22.18
N VAL A 224 -9.44 37.66 22.32
CA VAL A 224 -9.80 36.77 21.20
C VAL A 224 -10.60 37.55 20.13
N PRO A 225 -10.13 37.63 18.88
CA PRO A 225 -10.86 38.30 17.81
C PRO A 225 -12.14 37.56 17.40
N GLU A 226 -13.10 38.26 16.79
CA GLU A 226 -14.23 37.60 16.14
C GLU A 226 -13.74 36.68 15.01
N GLY A 227 -14.35 35.50 14.91
CA GLY A 227 -13.97 34.47 13.94
C GLY A 227 -12.81 33.57 14.37
N VAL A 228 -12.11 33.89 15.47
CA VAL A 228 -11.03 33.07 16.01
C VAL A 228 -11.54 32.21 17.16
N GLN A 229 -11.25 30.91 17.15
CA GLN A 229 -11.46 30.03 18.29
C GLN A 229 -10.13 29.84 19.02
N VAL A 230 -10.09 30.19 20.30
CA VAL A 230 -8.90 30.03 21.14
C VAL A 230 -9.19 28.99 22.21
N TRP A 231 -8.34 27.99 22.30
CA TRP A 231 -8.41 26.97 23.33
C TRP A 231 -7.26 27.15 24.31
N VAL A 232 -7.53 26.99 25.61
CA VAL A 232 -6.54 27.16 26.68
C VAL A 232 -6.56 25.96 27.58
N TRP A 233 -5.39 25.52 28.01
CA TRP A 233 -5.24 24.48 29.03
C TRP A 233 -5.12 25.15 30.39
N ASP A 234 -6.09 24.93 31.27
CA ASP A 234 -6.12 25.54 32.60
C ASP A 234 -5.38 24.72 33.68
N GLY A 235 -4.80 23.57 33.29
CA GLY A 235 -4.21 22.60 34.21
C GLY A 235 -5.02 21.30 34.33
N ASN A 236 -6.31 21.34 34.01
CA ASN A 236 -7.24 20.22 34.13
C ASN A 236 -8.03 19.92 32.85
N ALA A 237 -8.41 20.94 32.07
CA ALA A 237 -9.20 20.80 30.86
C ALA A 237 -8.86 21.87 29.83
N PHE A 238 -9.20 21.58 28.57
CA PHE A 238 -9.24 22.58 27.52
C PHE A 238 -10.52 23.41 27.63
N ILE A 239 -10.36 24.72 27.72
CA ILE A 239 -11.48 25.67 27.78
C ILE A 239 -11.46 26.50 26.50
N LEU A 240 -12.59 26.56 25.82
CA LEU A 240 -12.79 27.49 24.71
C LEU A 240 -12.94 28.90 25.28
N ILE A 241 -12.06 29.80 24.87
CA ILE A 241 -12.17 31.23 25.16
C ILE A 241 -12.98 31.87 24.03
N PRO A 242 -14.20 32.37 24.32
CA PRO A 242 -15.05 32.94 23.30
C PRO A 242 -14.46 34.27 22.77
N PRO A 243 -14.83 34.68 21.54
CA PRO A 243 -14.48 35.98 21.01
C PRO A 243 -14.84 37.12 21.97
N GLY A 244 -13.91 38.07 22.14
CA GLY A 244 -14.03 39.20 23.04
C GLY A 244 -13.55 38.96 24.48
N GLU A 245 -13.28 37.70 24.87
CA GLU A 245 -12.69 37.40 26.18
C GLU A 245 -11.16 37.48 26.18
N LYS A 246 -10.61 37.71 27.38
CA LYS A 246 -9.17 37.88 27.61
C LYS A 246 -8.52 36.55 27.96
N LEU A 247 -7.48 36.22 27.21
CA LEU A 247 -6.48 35.23 27.53
C LEU A 247 -5.33 35.90 28.32
N PRO A 248 -5.08 35.52 29.59
CA PRO A 248 -4.00 36.12 30.36
C PRO A 248 -2.61 35.80 29.79
N ALA A 249 -1.68 36.75 29.92
CA ALA A 249 -0.27 36.55 29.60
C ALA A 249 0.29 35.28 30.26
N GLY A 250 1.10 34.50 29.53
CA GLY A 250 1.72 33.28 30.05
C GLY A 250 0.86 32.00 29.94
N SER A 251 -0.39 32.10 29.48
CA SER A 251 -1.29 30.94 29.33
C SER A 251 -0.93 30.12 28.09
N ALA A 252 -0.76 28.80 28.22
CA ALA A 252 -0.61 27.93 27.05
C ALA A 252 -1.91 27.92 26.25
N ALA A 253 -1.86 28.43 25.02
CA ALA A 253 -3.03 28.65 24.17
C ALA A 253 -2.80 28.13 22.76
N TRP A 254 -3.90 27.69 22.14
CA TRP A 254 -3.94 27.15 20.80
C TRP A 254 -4.97 27.93 19.99
N PHE A 255 -4.57 28.36 18.80
CA PHE A 255 -5.36 29.26 17.97
C PHE A 255 -5.88 28.50 16.75
N TRP A 256 -7.17 28.69 16.46
CA TRP A 256 -7.81 28.28 15.22
C TRP A 256 -8.49 29.51 14.60
N GLN A 257 -8.25 29.73 13.31
CA GLN A 257 -8.88 30.77 12.49
C GLN A 257 -9.50 30.12 11.26
#